data_AF-A0A1H1ZLC9-F1
#
_entry.id   AF-A0A1H1ZLC9-F1
#
_cell.length_a   1.000
_cell.length_b   1.000
_cell.length_c   1.000
_cell.angle_alpha   90.00
_cell.angle_beta   90.00
_cell.angle_gamma   90.00
#
_symmetry.space_group_name_H-M   'P 1'
#
loop_
_entity.id
_entity.type
_entity.pdbx_description
1 polymer ?
#
loop_
_entity_poly.entity_id
_entity_poly.type
_entity_poly.pdbx_seq_one_letter_code
_entity_poly.pdbx_strand_id
1 'polypeptide(L)'
;MWELSRAMKDLRPPQDVVTCLHAGDLVIISALNDEELGDAGLSAEIVRSAINGAPFCRPRSRAALAEIWTTSRSGDTAWISLMQPLLPHDPYWRSIVGAHWALYNAYFNEQYLDTGKVGTRANTLLEITDAGATVSDHQVLFTELAESIAAGKLSAFQHGAIFGSMLVAGGVVGFFTAGAGASLVGRAGGWVEGSLENVDDWVSELALRYLLASIIEEHDRKRHLGVAKTIHEEAQAIGRSDPNPRGSKQFRMLMGAYAKMLEGMAPDTADTTQTIPDVVGLRLGDAKAMLRTAGFVTIVQFDAAPPAEGPRSAWSESRWNVRGQWPSPGVACDPSSTIRLAYSRPEERVRQQDMDRRLREGN
;
A
#
# COMPACT_ATOMS: atom_id res chain seq x y z
N MET A 1 2.08 9.26 -19.03
CA MET A 1 1.34 10.40 -18.48
C MET A 1 0.11 9.94 -17.69
N TRP A 2 -0.85 9.24 -18.30
CA TRP A 2 -2.09 8.86 -17.61
C TRP A 2 -2.03 7.57 -16.79
N GLU A 3 -0.88 7.23 -16.24
CA GLU A 3 -0.74 6.02 -15.44
C GLU A 3 -1.10 6.32 -13.99
N LEU A 4 -2.10 5.62 -13.47
CA LEU A 4 -2.43 5.64 -12.06
C LEU A 4 -1.37 4.87 -11.25
N SER A 5 -1.06 5.34 -10.04
CA SER A 5 -0.29 4.57 -9.06
C SER A 5 -0.98 3.22 -8.80
N ARG A 6 -0.23 2.24 -8.33
CA ARG A 6 -0.81 0.91 -8.05
C ARG A 6 -1.85 1.00 -6.92
N ALA A 7 -1.63 1.86 -5.92
CA ALA A 7 -2.61 2.23 -4.91
C ALA A 7 -3.95 2.68 -5.50
N MET A 8 -3.92 3.58 -6.49
CA MET A 8 -5.16 4.02 -7.15
C MET A 8 -5.75 2.93 -8.05
N LYS A 9 -4.94 2.14 -8.76
CA LYS A 9 -5.45 1.00 -9.56
C LYS A 9 -6.19 -0.02 -8.70
N ASP A 10 -5.65 -0.35 -7.52
CA ASP A 10 -6.26 -1.32 -6.60
C ASP A 10 -7.60 -0.82 -6.04
N LEU A 11 -7.72 0.50 -5.78
CA LEU A 11 -8.96 1.13 -5.35
C LEU A 11 -10.04 1.23 -6.43
N ARG A 12 -9.66 1.16 -7.71
CA ARG A 12 -10.55 1.24 -8.89
C ARG A 12 -11.43 2.52 -8.91
N PRO A 13 -10.86 3.71 -8.74
CA PRO A 13 -11.61 4.95 -8.53
C PRO A 13 -12.66 5.21 -9.62
N PRO A 14 -13.78 5.87 -9.28
CA PRO A 14 -14.70 6.43 -10.25
C PRO A 14 -14.02 7.32 -11.31
N GLN A 15 -14.64 7.45 -12.48
CA GLN A 15 -14.04 8.16 -13.63
C GLN A 15 -13.80 9.66 -13.37
N ASP A 16 -14.67 10.31 -12.60
CA ASP A 16 -14.54 11.69 -12.14
C ASP A 16 -13.36 11.87 -11.19
N VAL A 17 -13.12 10.91 -10.27
CA VAL A 17 -11.92 10.89 -9.42
C VAL A 17 -10.65 10.77 -10.26
N VAL A 18 -10.63 9.86 -11.25
CA VAL A 18 -9.49 9.74 -12.20
C VAL A 18 -9.26 11.04 -12.97
N THR A 19 -10.34 11.70 -13.41
CA THR A 19 -10.25 12.99 -14.09
C THR A 19 -9.68 14.07 -13.17
N CYS A 20 -10.11 14.11 -11.91
CA CYS A 20 -9.62 15.03 -10.90
C CYS A 20 -8.12 14.84 -10.66
N LEU A 21 -7.68 13.61 -10.34
CA LEU A 21 -6.26 13.28 -10.10
C LEU A 21 -5.37 13.83 -11.20
N HIS A 22 -5.72 13.50 -12.45
CA HIS A 22 -4.96 13.93 -13.61
C HIS A 22 -5.04 15.43 -13.89
N ALA A 23 -6.12 16.11 -13.49
CA ALA A 23 -6.18 17.57 -13.53
C ALA A 23 -5.19 18.19 -12.54
N GLY A 24 -5.09 17.65 -11.33
CA GLY A 24 -4.08 18.06 -10.35
C GLY A 24 -2.65 17.75 -10.81
N ASP A 25 -2.42 16.58 -11.42
CA ASP A 25 -1.12 16.24 -12.01
C ASP A 25 -0.69 17.30 -13.04
N LEU A 26 -1.60 17.78 -13.89
CA LEU A 26 -1.31 18.85 -14.85
C LEU A 26 -0.97 20.19 -14.17
N VAL A 27 -1.67 20.54 -13.09
CA VAL A 27 -1.36 21.74 -12.30
C VAL A 27 0.05 21.64 -11.72
N ILE A 28 0.40 20.50 -11.15
CA ILE A 28 1.70 20.24 -10.54
C ILE A 28 2.81 20.26 -11.62
N ILE A 29 2.66 19.50 -12.71
CA ILE A 29 3.64 19.41 -13.79
C ILE A 29 3.86 20.75 -14.50
N SER A 30 2.82 21.58 -14.63
CA SER A 30 2.98 22.88 -15.31
C SER A 30 3.82 23.90 -14.51
N ALA A 31 4.22 23.58 -13.26
CA ALA A 31 5.13 24.42 -12.48
C ALA A 31 6.57 24.25 -12.94
N LEU A 32 6.88 23.11 -13.56
CA LEU A 32 8.19 22.79 -14.10
C LEU A 32 8.53 23.75 -15.25
N ASN A 33 9.78 24.16 -15.32
CA ASN A 33 10.31 24.89 -16.47
C ASN A 33 10.52 23.94 -17.68
N ASP A 34 10.89 24.48 -18.85
CA ASP A 34 10.99 23.63 -20.05
C ASP A 34 12.15 22.62 -20.00
N GLU A 35 13.22 22.93 -19.26
CA GLU A 35 14.34 22.02 -19.01
C GLU A 35 13.90 20.87 -18.09
N GLU A 36 13.27 21.19 -16.96
CA GLU A 36 12.72 20.20 -16.01
C GLU A 36 11.65 19.29 -16.66
N LEU A 37 10.79 19.85 -17.53
CA LEU A 37 9.86 19.05 -18.33
C LEU A 37 10.62 18.09 -19.26
N GLY A 38 11.68 18.57 -19.91
CA GLY A 38 12.54 17.78 -20.78
C GLY A 38 13.18 16.60 -20.05
N ASP A 39 13.70 16.83 -18.84
CA ASP A 39 14.29 15.79 -17.98
C ASP A 39 13.26 14.72 -17.58
N ALA A 40 12.01 15.12 -17.37
CA ALA A 40 10.89 14.20 -17.14
C ALA A 40 10.37 13.50 -18.42
N GLY A 41 10.99 13.73 -19.58
CA GLY A 41 10.57 13.18 -20.86
C GLY A 41 9.25 13.79 -21.39
N LEU A 42 8.93 15.01 -20.96
CA LEU A 42 7.72 15.74 -21.33
C LEU A 42 8.04 16.98 -22.16
N SER A 43 7.02 17.46 -22.87
CA SER A 43 7.03 18.77 -23.52
C SER A 43 5.61 19.34 -23.51
N ALA A 44 5.47 20.65 -23.69
CA ALA A 44 4.14 21.28 -23.78
C ALA A 44 3.28 20.71 -24.92
N GLU A 45 3.89 20.17 -25.98
CA GLU A 45 3.19 19.53 -27.09
C GLU A 45 2.78 18.09 -26.74
N ILE A 46 3.65 17.32 -26.07
CA ILE A 46 3.34 15.98 -25.57
C ILE A 46 2.16 16.04 -24.59
N VAL A 47 2.18 17.01 -23.66
CA VAL A 47 1.09 17.18 -22.67
C VAL A 47 -0.23 17.53 -23.37
N ARG A 48 -0.21 18.48 -24.31
CA ARG A 48 -1.42 18.85 -25.09
C ARG A 48 -1.96 17.68 -25.90
N SER A 49 -1.10 16.93 -26.57
CA SER A 49 -1.47 15.72 -27.31
C SER A 49 -2.10 14.67 -26.39
N ALA A 50 -1.50 14.46 -25.21
CA ALA A 50 -2.03 13.52 -24.22
C ALA A 50 -3.38 13.94 -23.66
N ILE A 51 -3.64 15.24 -23.43
CA ILE A 51 -4.97 15.77 -23.03
C ILE A 51 -6.02 15.48 -24.10
N ASN A 52 -5.68 15.73 -25.37
CA ASN A 52 -6.60 15.47 -26.49
C ASN A 52 -6.93 13.98 -26.64
N GLY A 53 -5.95 13.11 -26.38
CA GLY A 53 -6.08 11.65 -26.44
C GLY A 53 -6.57 10.97 -25.16
N ALA A 54 -6.88 11.71 -24.09
CA ALA A 54 -7.20 11.16 -22.77
C ALA A 54 -8.45 10.24 -22.82
N PRO A 55 -8.31 8.90 -22.64
CA PRO A 55 -9.41 7.95 -22.81
C PRO A 55 -10.42 8.01 -21.65
N PHE A 56 -9.99 8.51 -20.49
CA PHE A 56 -10.81 8.65 -19.29
C PHE A 56 -11.64 9.94 -19.27
N CYS A 57 -11.46 10.88 -20.20
CA CYS A 57 -12.18 12.15 -20.20
C CYS A 57 -13.33 12.19 -21.21
N ARG A 58 -14.46 12.74 -20.76
CA ARG A 58 -15.53 13.23 -21.65
C ARG A 58 -15.03 14.49 -22.40
N PRO A 59 -15.60 14.82 -23.58
CA PRO A 59 -15.16 15.99 -24.36
C PRO A 59 -15.11 17.30 -23.56
N ARG A 60 -16.12 17.56 -22.72
CA ARG A 60 -16.16 18.76 -21.85
C ARG A 60 -15.02 18.79 -20.84
N SER A 61 -14.67 17.63 -20.24
CA SER A 61 -13.56 17.53 -19.30
C SER A 61 -12.22 17.77 -20.00
N ARG A 62 -12.04 17.31 -21.24
CA ARG A 62 -10.80 17.58 -22.00
C ARG A 62 -10.56 19.06 -22.23
N ALA A 63 -11.61 19.82 -22.56
CA ALA A 63 -11.50 21.27 -22.70
C ALA A 63 -11.06 21.93 -21.38
N ALA A 64 -11.65 21.53 -20.26
CA ALA A 64 -11.25 22.02 -18.94
C ALA A 64 -9.80 21.66 -18.60
N LEU A 65 -9.35 20.43 -18.88
CA LEU A 65 -7.94 20.03 -18.66
C LEU A 65 -6.95 20.85 -19.50
N ALA A 66 -7.29 21.14 -20.76
CA ALA A 66 -6.45 21.98 -21.62
C ALA A 66 -6.35 23.42 -21.08
N GLU A 67 -7.45 23.96 -20.57
CA GLU A 67 -7.49 25.30 -19.96
C GLU A 67 -6.74 25.35 -18.63
N ILE A 68 -6.89 24.33 -17.77
CA ILE A 68 -6.12 24.15 -16.54
C ILE A 68 -4.62 24.12 -16.84
N TRP A 69 -4.19 23.29 -17.80
CA TRP A 69 -2.79 23.23 -18.21
C TRP A 69 -2.27 24.61 -18.67
N THR A 70 -3.03 25.29 -19.53
CA THR A 70 -2.61 26.57 -20.13
C THR A 70 -2.49 27.67 -19.08
N THR A 71 -3.52 27.86 -18.26
CA THR A 71 -3.57 28.90 -17.21
C THR A 71 -2.55 28.62 -16.11
N SER A 72 -2.40 27.35 -15.71
CA SER A 72 -1.39 26.98 -14.72
C SER A 72 0.04 27.16 -15.27
N ARG A 73 0.31 26.86 -16.55
CA ARG A 73 1.64 27.09 -17.15
C ARG A 73 2.01 28.58 -17.21
N SER A 74 1.06 29.48 -17.43
CA SER A 74 1.30 30.93 -17.42
C SER A 74 1.45 31.52 -16.01
N GLY A 75 1.23 30.73 -14.96
CA GLY A 75 1.24 31.21 -13.57
C GLY A 75 -0.04 31.95 -13.16
N ASP A 76 -1.10 31.88 -13.98
CA ASP A 76 -2.42 32.38 -13.62
C ASP A 76 -3.02 31.48 -12.53
N THR A 77 -3.90 32.01 -11.67
CA THR A 77 -4.63 31.25 -10.66
C THR A 77 -6.04 30.85 -11.10
N ALA A 78 -6.46 31.21 -12.33
CA ALA A 78 -7.75 30.82 -12.90
C ALA A 78 -7.99 29.30 -12.92
N TRP A 79 -6.92 28.49 -12.97
CA TRP A 79 -7.02 27.03 -12.85
C TRP A 79 -7.68 26.58 -11.54
N ILE A 80 -7.60 27.36 -10.45
CA ILE A 80 -8.26 27.05 -9.17
C ILE A 80 -9.78 26.95 -9.37
N SER A 81 -10.37 27.94 -10.04
CA SER A 81 -11.80 27.93 -10.36
C SER A 81 -12.19 26.84 -11.36
N LEU A 82 -11.28 26.46 -12.25
CA LEU A 82 -11.49 25.35 -13.19
C LEU A 82 -11.38 23.97 -12.52
N MET A 83 -10.60 23.85 -11.44
CA MET A 83 -10.47 22.63 -10.65
C MET A 83 -11.71 22.35 -9.81
N GLN A 84 -12.34 23.38 -9.24
CA GLN A 84 -13.53 23.25 -8.37
C GLN A 84 -14.63 22.31 -8.91
N PRO A 85 -15.11 22.44 -10.16
CA PRO A 85 -16.13 21.54 -10.70
C PRO A 85 -15.62 20.12 -11.02
N LEU A 86 -14.31 19.87 -10.96
CA LEU A 86 -13.70 18.56 -11.16
C LEU A 86 -13.44 17.82 -9.83
N LEU A 87 -13.53 18.50 -8.68
CA LEU A 87 -13.33 17.88 -7.38
C LEU A 87 -14.41 16.81 -7.11
N PRO A 88 -14.05 15.66 -6.52
CA PRO A 88 -15.03 14.69 -6.10
C PRO A 88 -16.05 15.30 -5.13
N HIS A 89 -17.33 15.04 -5.38
CA HIS A 89 -18.41 15.44 -4.47
C HIS A 89 -18.35 14.66 -3.16
N ASP A 90 -17.91 13.41 -3.24
CA ASP A 90 -17.70 12.55 -2.08
C ASP A 90 -16.42 13.00 -1.33
N PRO A 91 -16.53 13.38 -0.04
CA PRO A 91 -15.40 13.86 0.75
C PRO A 91 -14.29 12.82 0.90
N TYR A 92 -14.59 11.51 0.90
CA TYR A 92 -13.55 10.48 1.06
C TYR A 92 -12.69 10.37 -0.20
N TRP A 93 -13.31 10.44 -1.37
CA TRP A 93 -12.55 10.51 -2.63
C TRP A 93 -11.76 11.81 -2.74
N ARG A 94 -12.27 12.92 -2.19
CA ARG A 94 -11.52 14.17 -2.10
C ARG A 94 -10.28 14.03 -1.20
N SER A 95 -10.40 13.40 -0.03
CA SER A 95 -9.27 13.09 0.85
C SER A 95 -8.26 12.15 0.20
N ILE A 96 -8.71 11.11 -0.51
CA ILE A 96 -7.83 10.19 -1.25
C ILE A 96 -7.06 10.94 -2.33
N VAL A 97 -7.71 11.83 -3.08
CA VAL A 97 -7.08 12.66 -4.11
C VAL A 97 -6.04 13.60 -3.50
N GLY A 98 -6.38 14.30 -2.41
CA GLY A 98 -5.44 15.16 -1.70
C GLY A 98 -4.22 14.39 -1.19
N ALA A 99 -4.46 13.27 -0.50
CA ALA A 99 -3.38 12.40 -0.01
C ALA A 99 -2.50 11.89 -1.16
N HIS A 100 -3.09 11.52 -2.30
CA HIS A 100 -2.34 11.06 -3.47
C HIS A 100 -1.44 12.16 -4.03
N TRP A 101 -1.94 13.38 -4.23
CA TRP A 101 -1.12 14.50 -4.71
C TRP A 101 0.01 14.90 -3.75
N ALA A 102 -0.19 14.73 -2.45
CA ALA A 102 0.83 15.05 -1.45
C ALA A 102 1.94 14.00 -1.37
N LEU A 103 1.64 12.74 -1.72
CA LEU A 103 2.49 11.59 -1.41
C LEU A 103 3.02 10.84 -2.63
N TYR A 104 2.50 11.12 -3.83
CA TYR A 104 2.88 10.43 -5.04
C TYR A 104 3.02 11.38 -6.22
N ASN A 105 4.13 11.28 -6.93
CA ASN A 105 4.31 11.92 -8.22
C ASN A 105 5.07 11.00 -9.18
N ALA A 106 4.56 10.83 -10.39
CA ALA A 106 5.17 9.96 -11.39
C ALA A 106 6.30 10.62 -12.21
N TYR A 107 6.55 11.92 -12.04
CA TYR A 107 7.36 12.73 -12.97
C TYR A 107 8.62 13.32 -12.35
N PHE A 108 8.69 13.43 -11.03
CA PHE A 108 9.86 13.98 -10.35
C PHE A 108 9.96 13.44 -8.92
N ASN A 109 11.15 13.60 -8.34
CA ASN A 109 11.46 13.11 -7.00
C ASN A 109 10.57 13.78 -5.93
N GLU A 110 10.20 13.05 -4.88
CA GLU A 110 9.31 13.51 -3.81
C GLU A 110 9.81 14.79 -3.12
N GLN A 111 11.13 15.03 -3.14
CA GLN A 111 11.78 16.25 -2.63
C GLN A 111 11.36 17.55 -3.36
N TYR A 112 10.73 17.46 -4.53
CA TYR A 112 10.21 18.64 -5.23
C TYR A 112 8.78 19.00 -4.81
N LEU A 113 8.06 18.09 -4.13
CA LEU A 113 6.65 18.31 -3.78
C LEU A 113 6.46 19.35 -2.66
N ASP A 114 7.47 19.68 -1.88
CA ASP A 114 7.39 20.68 -0.80
C ASP A 114 8.16 21.98 -1.11
N THR A 115 8.85 22.05 -2.24
CA THR A 115 9.70 23.21 -2.60
C THR A 115 9.15 24.03 -3.78
N GLY A 116 9.45 25.33 -3.75
CA GLY A 116 9.24 26.26 -4.86
C GLY A 116 7.81 26.33 -5.41
N LYS A 117 7.70 26.40 -6.74
CA LYS A 117 6.41 26.53 -7.45
C LYS A 117 5.59 25.24 -7.38
N VAL A 118 6.25 24.08 -7.37
CA VAL A 118 5.61 22.77 -7.31
C VAL A 118 4.90 22.62 -5.96
N GLY A 119 5.62 22.84 -4.86
CA GLY A 119 5.02 22.75 -3.53
C GLY A 119 3.95 23.80 -3.25
N THR A 120 4.08 25.01 -3.80
CA THR A 120 3.00 26.01 -3.72
C THR A 120 1.72 25.48 -4.36
N ARG A 121 1.81 24.86 -5.54
CA ARG A 121 0.64 24.33 -6.25
C ARG A 121 0.04 23.10 -5.59
N ALA A 122 0.88 22.18 -5.12
CA ALA A 122 0.42 21.01 -4.39
C ALA A 122 -0.31 21.42 -3.10
N ASN A 123 0.21 22.41 -2.36
CA ASN A 123 -0.51 22.96 -1.19
C ASN A 123 -1.83 23.65 -1.56
N THR A 124 -1.89 24.41 -2.67
CA THR A 124 -3.16 24.99 -3.14
C THR A 124 -4.16 23.89 -3.56
N LEU A 125 -3.68 22.80 -4.16
CA LEU A 125 -4.52 21.62 -4.45
C LEU A 125 -5.06 20.99 -3.16
N LEU A 126 -4.25 20.87 -2.11
CA LEU A 126 -4.68 20.38 -0.80
C LEU A 126 -5.72 21.31 -0.16
N GLU A 127 -5.53 22.62 -0.27
CA GLU A 127 -6.46 23.63 0.23
C GLU A 127 -7.84 23.49 -0.44
N ILE A 128 -7.91 23.37 -1.77
CA ILE A 128 -9.20 23.19 -2.46
C ILE A 128 -9.83 21.82 -2.22
N THR A 129 -9.05 20.83 -1.77
CA THR A 129 -9.59 19.53 -1.34
C THR A 129 -10.06 19.52 0.12
N ASP A 130 -9.96 20.65 0.83
CA ASP A 130 -10.25 20.75 2.26
C ASP A 130 -9.42 19.77 3.12
N ALA A 131 -8.21 19.41 2.67
CA ALA A 131 -7.40 18.37 3.34
C ALA A 131 -6.96 18.77 4.77
N GLY A 132 -6.95 20.07 5.08
CA GLY A 132 -6.62 20.58 6.42
C GLY A 132 -5.16 20.39 6.84
N ALA A 133 -4.27 20.09 5.88
CA ALA A 133 -2.85 19.84 6.10
C ALA A 133 -2.01 20.24 4.87
N THR A 134 -0.73 20.55 5.11
CA THR A 134 0.22 20.86 4.04
C THR A 134 0.82 19.59 3.44
N VAL A 135 1.48 19.71 2.28
CA VAL A 135 2.23 18.60 1.68
C VAL A 135 3.30 18.09 2.63
N SER A 136 4.03 18.99 3.28
CA SER A 136 5.09 18.63 4.24
C SER A 136 4.53 17.81 5.41
N ASP A 137 3.37 18.18 5.96
CA ASP A 137 2.72 17.41 7.02
C ASP A 137 2.40 15.97 6.58
N HIS A 138 1.88 15.81 5.36
CA HIS A 138 1.58 14.50 4.79
C HIS A 138 2.86 13.69 4.58
N GLN A 139 3.91 14.29 4.00
CA GLN A 139 5.17 13.62 3.72
C GLN A 139 5.88 13.13 4.97
N VAL A 140 5.89 13.92 6.06
CA VAL A 140 6.47 13.50 7.35
C VAL A 140 5.78 12.24 7.86
N LEU A 141 4.44 12.24 7.89
CA LEU A 141 3.65 11.12 8.40
C LEU A 141 3.76 9.88 7.50
N PHE A 142 3.81 10.09 6.18
CA PHE A 142 4.00 9.01 5.22
C PHE A 142 5.40 8.39 5.30
N THR A 143 6.44 9.22 5.44
CA THR A 143 7.82 8.75 5.63
C THR A 143 7.92 7.89 6.89
N GLU A 144 7.33 8.33 8.00
CA GLU A 144 7.30 7.56 9.24
C GLU A 144 6.58 6.21 9.07
N LEU A 145 5.45 6.19 8.35
CA LEU A 145 4.74 4.96 8.00
C LEU A 145 5.61 4.03 7.15
N ALA A 146 6.21 4.54 6.07
CA ALA A 146 7.01 3.77 5.14
C ALA A 146 8.28 3.20 5.80
N GLU A 147 9.01 3.99 6.58
CA GLU A 147 10.16 3.54 7.36
C GLU A 147 9.78 2.47 8.40
N SER A 148 8.64 2.66 9.06
CA SER A 148 8.16 1.69 10.05
C SER A 148 7.72 0.37 9.42
N ILE A 149 7.11 0.42 8.22
CA ILE A 149 6.85 -0.76 7.39
C ILE A 149 8.17 -1.39 6.97
N ALA A 150 9.15 -0.61 6.49
CA ALA A 150 10.48 -1.10 6.08
C ALA A 150 11.23 -1.83 7.20
N ALA A 151 11.03 -1.37 8.44
CA ALA A 151 11.54 -1.98 9.67
C ALA A 151 10.74 -3.22 10.13
N GLY A 152 9.61 -3.53 9.48
CA GLY A 152 8.75 -4.66 9.81
C GLY A 152 7.92 -4.46 11.09
N LYS A 153 7.69 -3.21 11.51
CA LYS A 153 6.89 -2.90 12.69
C LYS A 153 5.40 -3.00 12.36
N LEU A 154 4.71 -4.01 12.89
CA LEU A 154 3.25 -4.16 12.68
C LEU A 154 2.42 -3.00 13.27
N SER A 155 2.96 -2.29 14.27
CA SER A 155 2.33 -1.08 14.83
C SER A 155 2.31 0.10 13.85
N ALA A 156 3.16 0.08 12.81
CA ALA A 156 3.17 1.11 11.76
C ALA A 156 1.80 1.26 11.10
N PHE A 157 1.17 0.13 10.80
CA PHE A 157 -0.14 0.08 10.18
C PHE A 157 -1.23 0.68 11.08
N GLN A 158 -1.17 0.46 12.41
CA GLN A 158 -2.12 1.09 13.34
C GLN A 158 -2.00 2.62 13.30
N HIS A 159 -0.78 3.16 13.25
CA HIS A 159 -0.58 4.61 13.09
C HIS A 159 -1.08 5.11 11.72
N GLY A 160 -0.88 4.34 10.65
CA GLY A 160 -1.40 4.66 9.32
C GLY A 160 -2.93 4.73 9.25
N ALA A 161 -3.64 3.84 9.96
CA ALA A 161 -5.11 3.88 10.05
C ALA A 161 -5.60 5.14 10.78
N ILE A 162 -4.95 5.47 11.90
CA ILE A 162 -5.22 6.72 12.63
C ILE A 162 -4.98 7.93 11.72
N PHE A 163 -3.87 7.94 10.97
CA PHE A 163 -3.56 9.01 10.03
C PHE A 163 -4.62 9.15 8.93
N GLY A 164 -5.03 8.04 8.30
CA GLY A 164 -6.11 8.04 7.32
C GLY A 164 -7.41 8.66 7.86
N SER A 165 -7.80 8.31 9.09
CA SER A 165 -8.97 8.90 9.74
C SER A 165 -8.82 10.42 9.99
N MET A 166 -7.61 10.89 10.32
CA MET A 166 -7.33 12.31 10.54
C MET A 166 -7.39 13.15 9.26
N LEU A 167 -6.93 12.59 8.14
CA LEU A 167 -7.01 13.21 6.81
C LEU A 167 -8.47 13.42 6.37
N VAL A 168 -9.34 12.45 6.66
CA VAL A 168 -10.77 12.55 6.35
C VAL A 168 -11.46 13.60 7.22
N ALA A 169 -11.11 13.68 8.50
CA ALA A 169 -11.72 14.60 9.44
C ALA A 169 -11.26 16.06 9.29
N GLY A 170 -10.33 16.37 8.38
CA GLY A 170 -9.64 17.67 8.33
C GLY A 170 -8.89 17.99 9.63
N GLY A 171 -8.60 16.95 10.43
CA GLY A 171 -8.23 17.05 11.85
C GLY A 171 -6.75 17.16 12.13
N VAL A 172 -5.90 17.27 11.10
CA VAL A 172 -4.44 17.31 11.25
C VAL A 172 -4.01 18.48 12.14
N VAL A 173 -4.71 19.61 12.09
CA VAL A 173 -4.48 20.76 13.00
C VAL A 173 -4.65 20.37 14.48
N GLY A 174 -5.57 19.46 14.81
CA GLY A 174 -5.82 19.01 16.18
C GLY A 174 -4.72 18.11 16.75
N PHE A 175 -4.11 17.24 15.92
CA PHE A 175 -3.00 16.38 16.33
C PHE A 175 -1.74 17.19 16.69
N PHE A 176 -1.46 18.26 15.93
CA PHE A 176 -0.31 19.13 16.18
C PHE A 176 -0.53 20.14 17.31
N THR A 177 -1.76 20.61 17.54
CA THR A 177 -2.07 21.59 18.61
C THR A 177 -2.37 20.97 19.98
N ALA A 178 -2.87 19.74 20.06
CA ALA A 178 -3.23 19.06 21.33
C ALA A 178 -2.05 18.37 22.07
N GLY A 179 -0.79 18.69 21.74
CA GLY A 179 0.37 18.24 22.52
C GLY A 179 0.89 16.82 22.24
N ALA A 180 0.16 15.98 21.51
CA ALA A 180 0.66 14.68 21.04
C ALA A 180 1.71 14.85 19.91
N GLY A 181 1.48 15.77 18.97
CA GLY A 181 2.39 16.06 17.86
C GLY A 181 3.62 16.91 18.22
N ALA A 182 3.59 17.67 19.32
CA ALA A 182 4.71 18.57 19.70
C ALA A 182 6.02 17.82 20.00
N SER A 183 5.96 16.56 20.44
CA SER A 183 7.14 15.71 20.64
C SER A 183 7.71 15.11 19.34
N LEU A 184 6.90 15.03 18.27
CA LEU A 184 7.26 14.51 16.96
C LEU A 184 7.82 15.61 16.04
N VAL A 185 7.19 16.79 15.99
CA VAL A 185 7.65 17.93 15.17
C VAL A 185 9.00 18.48 15.66
N GLY A 186 9.22 18.50 16.98
CA GLY A 186 10.50 18.93 17.56
C GLY A 186 11.70 18.03 17.21
N ARG A 187 11.47 16.82 16.68
CA ARG A 187 12.53 15.92 16.17
C ARG A 187 12.63 15.91 14.64
N ALA A 188 11.57 16.30 13.92
CA ALA A 188 11.53 16.29 12.46
C ALA A 188 12.37 17.41 11.81
N GLY A 189 12.49 18.58 12.46
CA GLY A 189 13.19 19.75 11.91
C GLY A 189 14.70 19.59 11.64
N GLY A 190 15.32 18.48 12.05
CA GLY A 190 16.70 18.13 11.72
C GLY A 190 16.88 16.78 11.01
N TRP A 191 15.79 16.08 10.67
CA TRP A 191 15.80 14.73 10.06
C TRP A 191 15.25 14.69 8.63
N VAL A 192 14.44 15.67 8.23
CA VAL A 192 13.75 15.67 6.92
C VAL A 192 14.70 15.87 5.73
N GLU A 193 15.93 16.33 5.95
CA GLU A 193 16.91 16.56 4.87
C GLU A 193 17.63 15.28 4.38
N GLY A 194 17.24 14.05 4.79
CA GLY A 194 17.98 12.86 4.34
C GLY A 194 17.41 11.44 4.47
N SER A 195 16.11 11.18 4.71
CA SER A 195 15.66 9.80 5.01
C SER A 195 14.81 9.04 3.98
N LEU A 196 14.18 9.70 3.00
CA LEU A 196 13.44 8.97 1.93
C LEU A 196 14.36 8.22 0.96
N GLU A 197 15.59 8.68 0.76
CA GLU A 197 16.57 8.02 -0.14
C GLU A 197 16.90 6.57 0.25
N ASN A 198 16.54 6.14 1.46
CA ASN A 198 16.80 4.79 1.98
C ASN A 198 15.57 3.87 1.96
N VAL A 199 14.37 4.38 1.67
CA VAL A 199 13.17 3.55 1.58
C VAL A 199 13.00 3.10 0.13
N ASP A 200 13.00 1.78 -0.08
CA ASP A 200 12.75 1.15 -1.38
C ASP A 200 11.38 1.61 -1.92
N ASP A 201 11.32 2.05 -3.19
CA ASP A 201 10.09 2.50 -3.88
C ASP A 201 8.93 1.52 -3.68
N TRP A 202 9.21 0.22 -3.63
CA TRP A 202 8.20 -0.81 -3.38
C TRP A 202 7.54 -0.68 -2.00
N VAL A 203 8.30 -0.28 -0.97
CA VAL A 203 7.79 -0.06 0.38
C VAL A 203 6.93 1.20 0.42
N SER A 204 7.36 2.29 -0.22
CA SER A 204 6.56 3.52 -0.36
C SER A 204 5.24 3.23 -1.06
N GLU A 205 5.25 2.45 -2.14
CA GLU A 205 4.03 2.03 -2.83
C GLU A 205 3.11 1.19 -1.92
N LEU A 206 3.67 0.26 -1.11
CA LEU A 206 2.89 -0.50 -0.14
C LEU A 206 2.28 0.41 0.95
N ALA A 207 3.05 1.38 1.45
CA ALA A 207 2.57 2.35 2.42
C ALA A 207 1.40 3.18 1.84
N LEU A 208 1.52 3.61 0.58
CA LEU A 208 0.49 4.37 -0.11
C LEU A 208 -0.78 3.53 -0.30
N ARG A 209 -0.63 2.28 -0.77
CA ARG A 209 -1.75 1.33 -0.91
C ARG A 209 -2.50 1.13 0.40
N TYR A 210 -1.76 0.92 1.50
CA TYR A 210 -2.35 0.76 2.82
C TYR A 210 -3.07 2.03 3.27
N LEU A 211 -2.42 3.19 3.19
CA LEU A 211 -2.98 4.47 3.61
C LEU A 211 -4.28 4.79 2.88
N LEU A 212 -4.28 4.73 1.54
CA LEU A 212 -5.47 5.09 0.76
C LEU A 212 -6.62 4.09 0.98
N ALA A 213 -6.31 2.81 1.23
CA ALA A 213 -7.31 1.82 1.59
C ALA A 213 -7.88 2.03 3.00
N SER A 214 -7.08 2.49 3.96
CA SER A 214 -7.57 2.86 5.30
C SER A 214 -8.49 4.07 5.27
N ILE A 215 -8.23 5.06 4.41
CA ILE A 215 -9.12 6.22 4.21
C ILE A 215 -10.53 5.79 3.76
N ILE A 216 -10.63 4.76 2.91
CA ILE A 216 -11.91 4.31 2.34
C ILE A 216 -12.61 3.23 3.19
N GLU A 217 -11.97 2.70 4.23
CA GLU A 217 -12.43 1.53 5.00
C GLU A 217 -13.86 1.69 5.53
N GLU A 218 -14.14 2.83 6.17
CA GLU A 218 -15.43 3.13 6.79
C GLU A 218 -16.56 3.35 5.76
N HIS A 219 -16.23 3.63 4.49
CA HIS A 219 -17.17 4.14 3.49
C HIS A 219 -17.43 3.15 2.36
N ASP A 220 -16.40 2.46 1.89
CA ASP A 220 -16.49 1.41 0.87
C ASP A 220 -15.66 0.21 1.31
N ARG A 221 -16.20 -0.50 2.30
CA ARG A 221 -15.63 -1.74 2.82
C ARG A 221 -15.33 -2.76 1.72
N LYS A 222 -16.13 -2.79 0.66
CA LYS A 222 -15.92 -3.72 -0.48
C LYS A 222 -14.64 -3.37 -1.23
N ARG A 223 -14.36 -2.09 -1.48
CA ARG A 223 -13.08 -1.65 -2.09
C ARG A 223 -11.90 -1.89 -1.18
N HIS A 224 -12.02 -1.56 0.10
CA HIS A 224 -10.98 -1.83 1.09
C HIS A 224 -10.61 -3.33 1.10
N LEU A 225 -11.61 -4.22 1.16
CA LEU A 225 -11.41 -5.68 1.03
C LEU A 225 -10.81 -6.10 -0.31
N GLY A 226 -11.17 -5.42 -1.40
CA GLY A 226 -10.56 -5.62 -2.72
C GLY A 226 -9.06 -5.32 -2.73
N VAL A 227 -8.63 -4.24 -2.07
CA VAL A 227 -7.21 -3.90 -1.90
C VAL A 227 -6.50 -4.94 -1.03
N ALA A 228 -7.09 -5.30 0.13
CA ALA A 228 -6.55 -6.33 1.02
C ALA A 228 -6.34 -7.66 0.27
N LYS A 229 -7.33 -8.07 -0.53
CA LYS A 229 -7.24 -9.27 -1.38
C LYS A 229 -6.08 -9.18 -2.37
N THR A 230 -5.93 -8.03 -3.05
CA THR A 230 -4.84 -7.83 -4.03
C THR A 230 -3.46 -7.89 -3.37
N ILE A 231 -3.31 -7.31 -2.16
CA ILE A 231 -2.09 -7.41 -1.34
C ILE A 231 -1.81 -8.88 -0.96
N HIS A 232 -2.84 -9.63 -0.58
CA HIS A 232 -2.69 -11.05 -0.22
C HIS A 232 -2.28 -11.92 -1.41
N GLU A 233 -2.92 -11.74 -2.57
CA GLU A 233 -2.59 -12.45 -3.82
C GLU A 233 -1.14 -12.17 -4.24
N GLU A 234 -0.68 -10.92 -4.12
CA GLU A 234 0.71 -10.55 -4.36
C GLU A 234 1.67 -11.21 -3.36
N ALA A 235 1.33 -11.23 -2.06
CA ALA A 235 2.14 -11.89 -1.05
C ALA A 235 2.32 -13.37 -1.41
N GLN A 236 1.23 -14.06 -1.74
CA GLN A 236 1.29 -15.46 -2.17
C GLN A 236 2.16 -15.65 -3.42
N ALA A 237 2.06 -14.75 -4.40
CA ALA A 237 2.88 -14.81 -5.61
C ALA A 237 4.38 -14.67 -5.30
N ILE A 238 4.77 -13.70 -4.46
CA ILE A 238 6.17 -13.52 -4.04
C ILE A 238 6.66 -14.74 -3.25
N GLY A 239 5.87 -15.21 -2.28
CA GLY A 239 6.23 -16.35 -1.45
C GLY A 239 6.43 -17.66 -2.21
N ARG A 240 5.76 -17.81 -3.36
CA ARG A 240 5.91 -18.98 -4.26
C ARG A 240 7.05 -18.84 -5.27
N SER A 241 7.40 -17.62 -5.67
CA SER A 241 8.31 -17.37 -6.80
C SER A 241 9.75 -17.03 -6.39
N ASP A 242 9.98 -16.41 -5.23
CA ASP A 242 11.29 -15.88 -4.88
C ASP A 242 11.95 -16.60 -3.68
N PRO A 243 12.95 -17.47 -3.92
CA PRO A 243 13.77 -18.04 -2.87
C PRO A 243 14.88 -17.08 -2.40
N ASN A 244 14.79 -15.77 -2.59
CA ASN A 244 15.75 -14.83 -2.03
C ASN A 244 15.28 -14.29 -0.66
N PRO A 245 16.20 -13.88 0.23
CA PRO A 245 15.84 -13.24 1.50
C PRO A 245 15.01 -11.95 1.33
N ARG A 246 15.16 -11.27 0.17
CA ARG A 246 14.37 -10.09 -0.20
C ARG A 246 12.89 -10.43 -0.37
N GLY A 247 12.56 -11.48 -1.13
CA GLY A 247 11.19 -11.99 -1.28
C GLY A 247 10.51 -12.31 0.05
N SER A 248 11.20 -12.98 0.98
CA SER A 248 10.62 -13.24 2.32
C SER A 248 10.42 -11.99 3.18
N LYS A 249 11.22 -10.93 2.98
CA LYS A 249 10.97 -9.63 3.63
C LYS A 249 9.72 -8.96 3.05
N GLN A 250 9.60 -8.89 1.72
CA GLN A 250 8.43 -8.33 1.03
C GLN A 250 7.15 -9.10 1.37
N PHE A 251 7.21 -10.44 1.34
CA PHE A 251 6.11 -11.32 1.74
C PHE A 251 5.57 -10.96 3.13
N ARG A 252 6.46 -10.84 4.14
CA ARG A 252 6.06 -10.53 5.51
C ARG A 252 5.43 -9.15 5.64
N MET A 253 5.91 -8.16 4.88
CA MET A 253 5.34 -6.81 4.88
C MET A 253 3.94 -6.80 4.28
N LEU A 254 3.73 -7.46 3.14
CA LEU A 254 2.41 -7.60 2.52
C LEU A 254 1.43 -8.34 3.44
N MET A 255 1.88 -9.44 4.05
CA MET A 255 1.05 -10.18 5.01
C MET A 255 0.74 -9.36 6.26
N GLY A 256 1.67 -8.53 6.73
CA GLY A 256 1.43 -7.58 7.82
C GLY A 256 0.37 -6.53 7.47
N ALA A 257 0.47 -5.93 6.28
CA ALA A 257 -0.53 -4.99 5.77
C ALA A 257 -1.91 -5.65 5.65
N TYR A 258 -1.97 -6.83 5.03
CA TYR A 258 -3.20 -7.62 4.90
C TYR A 258 -3.84 -7.92 6.25
N ALA A 259 -3.05 -8.41 7.23
CA ALA A 259 -3.54 -8.70 8.58
C ALA A 259 -4.22 -7.49 9.22
N LYS A 260 -3.57 -6.33 9.07
CA LYS A 260 -4.02 -5.09 9.68
C LYS A 260 -5.25 -4.51 9.02
N MET A 261 -5.37 -4.64 7.70
CA MET A 261 -6.61 -4.33 6.99
C MET A 261 -7.78 -5.20 7.45
N LEU A 262 -7.54 -6.44 7.89
CA LEU A 262 -8.59 -7.31 8.42
C LEU A 262 -8.93 -7.09 9.90
N GLU A 263 -8.07 -6.43 10.69
CA GLU A 263 -8.23 -6.28 12.15
C GLU A 263 -9.48 -5.45 12.50
N GLY A 264 -9.81 -4.42 11.72
CA GLY A 264 -11.03 -3.62 11.86
C GLY A 264 -12.32 -4.32 11.42
N MET A 265 -12.19 -5.52 10.84
CA MET A 265 -13.29 -6.26 10.23
C MET A 265 -13.75 -7.48 11.03
N ALA A 266 -13.28 -7.62 12.28
CA ALA A 266 -13.77 -8.65 13.19
C ALA A 266 -15.30 -8.70 13.13
N PRO A 267 -15.90 -9.84 12.73
CA PRO A 267 -17.35 -9.94 12.69
C PRO A 267 -17.86 -9.75 14.12
N ASP A 268 -18.83 -8.84 14.30
CA ASP A 268 -19.65 -8.71 15.52
C ASP A 268 -20.44 -9.99 15.87
N THR A 269 -20.20 -11.08 15.14
CA THR A 269 -20.85 -12.37 15.30
C THR A 269 -19.77 -13.41 15.62
N ALA A 270 -19.98 -14.10 16.74
CA ALA A 270 -19.11 -15.09 17.35
C ALA A 270 -18.97 -16.40 16.52
N ASP A 271 -18.75 -16.30 15.22
CA ASP A 271 -18.27 -17.42 14.44
C ASP A 271 -16.74 -17.46 14.62
N THR A 272 -16.29 -18.21 15.63
CA THR A 272 -14.88 -18.28 16.03
C THR A 272 -14.01 -19.04 15.03
N THR A 273 -14.54 -19.40 13.86
CA THR A 273 -13.82 -20.18 12.86
C THR A 273 -13.10 -19.26 11.85
N GLN A 274 -11.81 -19.52 11.65
CA GLN A 274 -10.95 -18.87 10.67
C GLN A 274 -10.73 -19.82 9.48
N THR A 275 -10.71 -19.29 8.26
CA THR A 275 -10.36 -20.10 7.08
C THR A 275 -8.84 -20.32 7.05
N ILE A 276 -8.40 -21.57 6.94
CA ILE A 276 -6.96 -21.89 6.89
C ILE A 276 -6.37 -21.43 5.54
N PRO A 277 -5.33 -20.57 5.54
CA PRO A 277 -4.68 -20.14 4.30
C PRO A 277 -3.91 -21.30 3.63
N ASP A 278 -3.78 -21.25 2.31
CA ASP A 278 -2.91 -22.15 1.56
C ASP A 278 -1.45 -21.71 1.71
N VAL A 279 -0.69 -22.47 2.47
CA VAL A 279 0.74 -22.25 2.70
C VAL A 279 1.62 -23.27 1.97
N VAL A 280 1.03 -24.17 1.17
CA VAL A 280 1.80 -25.14 0.40
C VAL A 280 2.63 -24.43 -0.67
N GLY A 281 3.89 -24.84 -0.79
CA GLY A 281 4.87 -24.22 -1.68
C GLY A 281 5.60 -23.01 -1.07
N LEU A 282 5.09 -22.43 0.02
CA LEU A 282 5.77 -21.35 0.74
C LEU A 282 6.97 -21.88 1.52
N ARG A 283 7.90 -20.98 1.84
CA ARG A 283 8.96 -21.25 2.81
C ARG A 283 8.36 -21.52 4.19
N LEU A 284 8.98 -22.40 4.97
CA LEU A 284 8.46 -22.77 6.29
C LEU A 284 8.29 -21.56 7.22
N GLY A 285 9.25 -20.64 7.23
CA GLY A 285 9.15 -19.40 8.00
C GLY A 285 8.01 -18.50 7.55
N ASP A 286 7.81 -18.36 6.23
CA ASP A 286 6.77 -17.53 5.61
C ASP A 286 5.37 -18.15 5.81
N ALA A 287 5.26 -19.47 5.69
CA ALA A 287 4.06 -20.24 6.02
C ALA A 287 3.63 -20.04 7.47
N LYS A 288 4.58 -20.10 8.42
CA LYS A 288 4.31 -19.87 9.84
C LYS A 288 3.88 -18.43 10.10
N ALA A 289 4.50 -17.46 9.44
CA ALA A 289 4.09 -16.06 9.53
C ALA A 289 2.65 -15.88 9.03
N MET A 290 2.32 -16.44 7.86
CA MET A 290 0.96 -16.38 7.29
C MET A 290 -0.09 -17.05 8.18
N LEU A 291 0.20 -18.21 8.75
CA LEU A 291 -0.71 -18.90 9.66
C LEU A 291 -0.95 -18.11 10.95
N ARG A 292 0.11 -17.55 11.55
CA ARG A 292 -0.01 -16.70 12.74
C ARG A 292 -0.79 -15.42 12.46
N THR A 293 -0.56 -14.82 11.29
CA THR A 293 -1.35 -13.69 10.80
C THR A 293 -2.83 -14.03 10.68
N ALA A 294 -3.17 -15.26 10.28
CA ALA A 294 -4.55 -15.76 10.25
C ALA A 294 -5.07 -16.23 11.63
N GLY A 295 -4.34 -15.96 12.72
CA GLY A 295 -4.74 -16.32 14.08
C GLY A 295 -4.36 -17.73 14.54
N PHE A 296 -3.77 -18.56 13.69
CA PHE A 296 -3.37 -19.93 14.05
C PHE A 296 -2.04 -19.94 14.81
N VAL A 297 -2.09 -20.24 16.11
CA VAL A 297 -0.92 -20.22 17.00
C VAL A 297 -0.24 -21.59 17.14
N THR A 298 -1.03 -22.67 17.07
CA THR A 298 -0.55 -24.04 17.30
C THR A 298 -0.09 -24.65 15.98
N ILE A 299 1.21 -24.53 15.67
CA ILE A 299 1.79 -25.04 14.42
C ILE A 299 2.80 -26.15 14.73
N VAL A 300 2.51 -27.36 14.25
CA VAL A 300 3.40 -28.53 14.32
C VAL A 300 4.04 -28.74 12.95
N GLN A 301 5.35 -29.01 12.91
CA GLN A 301 6.10 -29.18 11.68
C GLN A 301 6.89 -30.48 11.68
N PHE A 302 6.99 -31.16 10.54
CA PHE A 302 7.81 -32.36 10.40
C PHE A 302 8.50 -32.45 9.04
N ASP A 303 9.68 -33.08 9.01
CA ASP A 303 10.43 -33.34 7.78
C ASP A 303 9.70 -34.41 6.96
N ALA A 304 9.27 -34.05 5.76
CA ALA A 304 8.56 -34.89 4.81
C ALA A 304 9.48 -35.89 4.09
N ALA A 305 10.79 -35.63 4.08
CA ALA A 305 11.83 -36.51 3.53
C ALA A 305 12.96 -36.70 4.55
N PRO A 306 12.67 -37.33 5.72
CA PRO A 306 13.67 -37.51 6.76
C PRO A 306 14.83 -38.37 6.21
N PRO A 307 16.08 -37.95 6.38
CA PRO A 307 17.21 -38.78 6.00
C PRO A 307 17.29 -40.02 6.90
N ALA A 308 17.93 -41.09 6.41
CA ALA A 308 18.08 -42.35 7.14
C ALA A 308 18.81 -42.17 8.50
N GLU A 309 19.61 -41.12 8.63
CA GLU A 309 20.42 -40.81 9.80
C GLU A 309 19.67 -40.01 10.90
N GLY A 310 18.39 -39.70 10.71
CA GLY A 310 17.54 -39.06 11.73
C GLY A 310 16.98 -37.69 11.35
N PRO A 311 16.18 -37.07 12.23
CA PRO A 311 15.48 -35.82 11.92
C PRO A 311 16.48 -34.67 11.75
N ARG A 312 16.29 -33.88 10.68
CA ARG A 312 17.12 -32.70 10.46
C ARG A 312 16.73 -31.59 11.42
N SER A 313 17.75 -30.87 11.85
CA SER A 313 17.60 -29.66 12.63
C SER A 313 16.86 -28.59 11.80
N ALA A 314 15.70 -28.14 12.28
CA ALA A 314 14.89 -27.11 11.64
C ALA A 314 15.50 -25.70 11.73
N TRP A 315 16.74 -25.57 12.21
CA TRP A 315 17.38 -24.30 12.58
C TRP A 315 17.64 -23.33 11.39
N SER A 316 17.32 -23.75 10.16
CA SER A 316 17.31 -22.87 8.99
C SER A 316 15.97 -22.96 8.26
N GLU A 317 14.89 -22.45 8.89
CA GLU A 317 13.52 -22.41 8.33
C GLU A 317 13.45 -21.82 6.90
N SER A 318 14.39 -20.95 6.54
CA SER A 318 14.51 -20.32 5.21
C SER A 318 14.92 -21.28 4.09
N ARG A 319 15.42 -22.47 4.42
CA ARG A 319 15.86 -23.50 3.43
C ARG A 319 14.80 -24.57 3.15
N TRP A 320 13.67 -24.51 3.84
CA TRP A 320 12.62 -25.52 3.77
C TRP A 320 11.36 -24.94 3.14
N ASN A 321 10.74 -25.71 2.26
CA ASN A 321 9.43 -25.38 1.69
C ASN A 321 8.37 -26.31 2.27
N VAL A 322 7.19 -25.77 2.52
CA VAL A 322 6.01 -26.55 2.89
C VAL A 322 5.57 -27.36 1.68
N ARG A 323 5.43 -28.66 1.87
CA ARG A 323 4.99 -29.63 0.85
C ARG A 323 3.56 -30.09 1.05
N GLY A 324 3.07 -30.00 2.28
CA GLY A 324 1.71 -30.35 2.62
C GLY A 324 1.31 -29.69 3.93
N GLN A 325 0.00 -29.50 4.09
CA GLN A 325 -0.59 -28.94 5.29
C GLN A 325 -1.83 -29.74 5.70
N TRP A 326 -2.12 -29.74 7.00
CA TRP A 326 -3.36 -30.28 7.55
C TRP A 326 -3.84 -29.42 8.73
N PRO A 327 -5.13 -29.07 8.82
CA PRO A 327 -6.20 -29.34 7.83
C PRO A 327 -5.94 -28.69 6.46
N SER A 328 -6.65 -29.16 5.44
CA SER A 328 -6.47 -28.69 4.06
C SER A 328 -6.73 -27.18 3.93
N PRO A 329 -6.09 -26.49 2.97
CA PRO A 329 -6.38 -25.09 2.69
C PRO A 329 -7.87 -24.83 2.47
N GLY A 330 -8.37 -23.67 2.90
CA GLY A 330 -9.76 -23.27 2.74
C GLY A 330 -10.74 -23.89 3.75
N VAL A 331 -10.28 -24.82 4.60
CA VAL A 331 -11.11 -25.37 5.68
C VAL A 331 -11.26 -24.32 6.78
N ALA A 332 -12.49 -24.08 7.24
CA ALA A 332 -12.76 -23.27 8.42
C ALA A 332 -12.43 -24.06 9.69
N CYS A 333 -11.60 -23.51 10.57
CA CYS A 333 -11.15 -24.14 11.81
C CYS A 333 -11.05 -23.10 12.92
N ASP A 334 -11.17 -23.54 14.17
CA ASP A 334 -10.91 -22.67 15.32
C ASP A 334 -9.43 -22.23 15.32
N PRO A 335 -9.08 -20.96 15.61
CA PRO A 335 -7.70 -20.47 15.67
C PRO A 335 -6.78 -21.26 16.63
N SER A 336 -7.36 -21.90 17.66
CA SER A 336 -6.64 -22.80 18.58
C SER A 336 -6.30 -24.16 17.98
N SER A 337 -6.89 -24.51 16.82
CA SER A 337 -6.66 -25.77 16.13
C SER A 337 -5.19 -25.96 15.77
N THR A 338 -4.73 -27.21 15.86
CA THR A 338 -3.36 -27.55 15.47
C THR A 338 -3.23 -27.62 13.95
N ILE A 339 -2.40 -26.76 13.38
CA ILE A 339 -2.01 -26.81 11.98
C ILE A 339 -0.70 -27.61 11.85
N ARG A 340 -0.71 -28.65 11.03
CA ARG A 340 0.45 -29.50 10.75
C ARG A 340 1.05 -29.16 9.39
N LEU A 341 2.35 -28.97 9.35
CA LEU A 341 3.11 -28.66 8.14
C LEU A 341 4.15 -29.75 7.86
N ALA A 342 4.08 -30.35 6.68
CA ALA A 342 5.12 -31.19 6.14
C ALA A 342 6.10 -30.32 5.34
N TYR A 343 7.40 -30.39 5.60
CA TYR A 343 8.40 -29.59 4.89
C TYR A 343 9.53 -30.43 4.30
N SER A 344 10.16 -29.97 3.21
CA SER A 344 11.38 -30.58 2.67
C SER A 344 12.24 -29.54 1.94
N ARG A 345 13.45 -29.92 1.49
CA ARG A 345 14.23 -29.03 0.61
C ARG A 345 13.54 -28.89 -0.75
N PRO A 346 13.71 -27.77 -1.47
CA PRO A 346 13.12 -27.56 -2.79
C PRO A 346 13.36 -28.69 -3.81
N GLU A 347 14.53 -29.32 -3.78
CA GLU A 347 14.94 -30.38 -4.71
C GLU A 347 14.56 -31.81 -4.27
N GLU A 348 14.03 -31.98 -3.07
CA GLU A 348 13.78 -33.32 -2.52
C GLU A 348 12.46 -33.89 -3.02
N ARG A 349 12.52 -35.12 -3.53
CA ARG A 349 11.34 -35.90 -3.91
C ARG A 349 10.68 -36.46 -2.65
N VAL A 350 9.44 -36.04 -2.41
CA VAL A 350 8.60 -36.54 -1.33
C VAL A 350 7.54 -37.47 -1.92
N ARG A 351 7.33 -38.64 -1.31
CA ARG A 351 6.23 -39.53 -1.70
C ARG A 351 4.92 -39.00 -1.08
N GLN A 352 3.96 -38.62 -1.93
CA GLN A 352 2.71 -38.02 -1.49
C GLN A 352 1.96 -38.89 -0.46
N GLN A 353 1.90 -40.20 -0.68
CA GLN A 353 1.22 -41.15 0.22
C GLN A 353 1.80 -41.15 1.64
N ASP A 354 3.13 -41.10 1.77
CA ASP A 354 3.80 -41.07 3.06
C ASP A 354 3.55 -39.75 3.80
N MET A 355 3.53 -38.65 3.06
CA MET A 355 3.24 -37.32 3.59
C MET A 355 1.79 -37.21 4.08
N ASP A 356 0.81 -37.63 3.27
CA ASP A 356 -0.61 -37.56 3.61
C ASP A 356 -0.94 -38.40 4.85
N ARG A 357 -0.34 -39.58 4.96
CA ARG A 357 -0.46 -40.45 6.14
C ARG A 357 0.02 -39.73 7.39
N ARG A 358 1.24 -39.17 7.37
CA ARG A 358 1.84 -38.49 8.53
C ARG A 358 1.12 -37.20 8.92
N LEU A 359 0.60 -36.45 7.95
CA LEU A 359 -0.22 -35.26 8.21
C LEU A 359 -1.46 -35.60 9.05
N ARG A 360 -2.10 -36.75 8.81
CA ARG A 360 -3.32 -37.18 9.50
C ARG A 360 -3.05 -37.87 10.83
N GLU A 361 -2.11 -38.79 10.87
CA GLU A 361 -1.90 -39.66 12.03
C GLU A 361 -1.38 -38.88 13.24
N GLY A 362 -0.59 -37.82 13.03
CA GLY A 362 0.03 -37.09 14.14
C GLY A 362 1.08 -37.97 14.79
N ASN A 363 2.35 -37.69 14.48
CA ASN A 363 3.48 -38.46 14.98
C ASN A 363 3.44 -38.73 16.48
#